data_AF-A0A6N7LNE0-F1
#
_entry.id   AF-A0A6N7LNE0-F1
#
_cell.length_a   1.000
_cell.length_b   1.000
_cell.length_c   1.000
_cell.angle_alpha   90.00
_cell.angle_beta   90.00
_cell.angle_gamma   90.00
#
_symmetry.space_group_name_H-M   'P 1'
#
loop_
_entity.id
_entity.type
_entity.pdbx_description
1 polymer ?
#
loop_
_entity_poly.entity_id
_entity_poly.type
_entity_poly.pdbx_seq_one_letter_code
_entity_poly.pdbx_strand_id
1 'polypeptide(L)'
;MGTFLEFLGGVIAIGTLALLAMTLIPSLDIRTLLAVLPWAFPAIAGGLILVAFGSMLDHLAAIRSAAEQQAEIFQKLLDRRAPPKTE
;
A
#
# COMPACT_ATOMS: atom_id res chain seq x y z
N MET A 1 -0.47 7.16 4.43
CA MET A 1 -0.16 7.06 2.98
C MET A 1 -0.45 5.66 2.46
N GLY A 2 -0.30 4.61 3.27
CA GLY A 2 -0.68 3.25 2.88
C GLY A 2 -2.15 3.11 2.50
N THR A 3 -3.04 3.70 3.31
CA THR A 3 -4.49 3.75 3.03
C THR A 3 -4.85 4.38 1.67
N PHE A 4 -4.05 5.33 1.18
CA PHE A 4 -4.29 5.94 -0.15
C PHE A 4 -3.90 4.98 -1.27
N LEU A 5 -2.76 4.30 -1.17
CA LEU A 5 -2.34 3.28 -2.14
C LEU A 5 -3.26 2.08 -2.13
N GLU A 6 -3.72 1.67 -0.95
CA GLU A 6 -4.70 0.61 -0.77
C GLU A 6 -6.03 0.95 -1.45
N PHE A 7 -6.55 2.15 -1.19
CA PHE A 7 -7.76 2.62 -1.85
C PHE A 7 -7.59 2.72 -3.37
N LEU A 8 -6.51 3.34 -3.84
CA LEU A 8 -6.26 3.53 -5.28
C LEU A 8 -6.09 2.20 -6.01
N GLY A 9 -5.29 1.28 -5.45
CA GLY A 9 -5.12 -0.06 -6.02
C GLY A 9 -6.42 -0.86 -6.04
N GLY A 10 -7.22 -0.76 -4.97
CA GLY A 10 -8.53 -1.38 -4.89
C GLY A 10 -9.51 -0.83 -5.95
N VAL A 11 -9.55 0.49 -6.12
CA VAL A 11 -10.37 1.15 -7.16
C VAL A 11 -9.95 0.71 -8.56
N ILE A 12 -8.65 0.61 -8.84
CA ILE A 12 -8.14 0.14 -10.14
C ILE A 12 -8.57 -1.32 -10.38
N ALA A 13 -8.38 -2.20 -9.40
CA ALA A 13 -8.71 -3.62 -9.55
C ALA A 13 -10.23 -3.83 -9.72
N ILE A 14 -11.05 -3.26 -8.82
CA ILE A 14 -12.52 -3.39 -8.86
C ILE A 14 -13.07 -2.69 -10.10
N GLY A 15 -12.58 -1.49 -10.43
CA GLY A 15 -12.99 -0.76 -11.62
C GLY A 15 -12.70 -1.52 -12.91
N THR A 16 -11.52 -2.14 -13.01
CA THR A 16 -11.16 -2.99 -14.17
C THR A 16 -12.09 -4.20 -14.26
N LEU A 17 -12.37 -4.88 -13.15
CA LEU A 17 -13.31 -6.01 -13.13
C LEU A 17 -14.74 -5.61 -13.52
N ALA A 18 -15.22 -4.46 -13.05
CA ALA A 18 -16.54 -3.94 -13.41
C ALA A 18 -16.63 -3.62 -14.91
N LEU A 19 -15.57 -3.01 -15.46
CA LEU A 19 -15.48 -2.67 -16.88
C LEU A 19 -15.41 -3.93 -17.75
N LEU A 20 -14.67 -4.95 -17.31
CA LEU A 20 -14.67 -6.27 -17.93
C LEU A 20 -16.07 -6.91 -17.89
N ALA A 21 -16.75 -6.88 -16.75
CA ALA A 21 -18.10 -7.42 -16.65
C ALA A 21 -19.06 -6.73 -17.62
N MET A 22 -19.06 -5.40 -17.67
CA MET A 22 -19.90 -4.62 -18.59
C MET A 22 -19.62 -4.92 -20.07
N THR A 23 -18.37 -5.22 -20.43
CA THR A 23 -17.96 -5.47 -21.81
C THR A 23 -18.15 -6.93 -22.24
N LEU A 24 -18.00 -7.88 -21.32
CA LEU A 24 -18.04 -9.32 -21.61
C LEU A 24 -19.42 -9.96 -21.39
N ILE A 25 -20.25 -9.44 -20.49
CA ILE A 25 -21.61 -9.96 -20.23
C ILE A 25 -22.52 -9.93 -21.49
N PRO A 26 -22.53 -8.86 -22.31
CA PRO A 26 -23.44 -8.79 -23.46
C PRO A 26 -23.05 -9.75 -24.59
N SER A 27 -21.76 -10.05 -24.74
CA SER A 27 -21.25 -10.93 -25.80
C SER A 27 -19.92 -11.55 -25.37
N LEU A 28 -20.00 -12.72 -24.74
CA LEU A 28 -18.83 -13.45 -24.29
C LEU A 28 -18.18 -14.16 -25.50
N ASP A 29 -17.30 -13.44 -26.20
CA ASP A 29 -16.51 -13.96 -27.32
C ASP A 29 -15.01 -14.03 -26.95
N ILE A 30 -14.36 -15.12 -27.36
CA ILE A 30 -12.91 -15.35 -27.19
C ILE A 30 -12.10 -14.24 -27.85
N ARG A 31 -12.55 -13.71 -29.00
CA ARG A 31 -11.86 -12.59 -29.66
C ARG A 31 -11.86 -11.33 -28.79
N THR A 32 -12.99 -11.01 -28.18
CA THR A 32 -13.10 -9.89 -27.25
C THR A 32 -12.18 -10.12 -26.07
N LEU A 33 -12.23 -11.31 -25.44
CA LEU A 33 -11.38 -11.66 -24.31
C LEU A 33 -9.87 -11.46 -24.62
N LEU A 34 -9.41 -11.96 -25.77
CA LEU A 34 -8.01 -11.81 -26.22
C LEU A 34 -7.62 -10.35 -26.47
N ALA A 35 -8.57 -9.50 -26.88
CA ALA A 35 -8.32 -8.07 -27.05
C ALA A 35 -8.23 -7.32 -25.71
N VAL A 36 -8.99 -7.75 -24.68
CA VAL A 36 -8.99 -7.08 -23.37
C VAL A 36 -7.85 -7.55 -22.46
N LEU A 37 -7.41 -8.80 -22.61
CA LEU A 37 -6.44 -9.45 -21.73
C LEU A 37 -5.09 -8.68 -21.58
N PRO A 38 -4.47 -8.13 -22.64
CA PRO A 38 -3.16 -7.49 -22.56
C PRO A 38 -3.12 -6.26 -21.65
N TRP A 39 -4.25 -5.58 -21.45
CA TRP A 39 -4.33 -4.40 -20.59
C TRP A 39 -5.05 -4.68 -19.27
N ALA A 40 -6.06 -5.55 -19.28
CA ALA A 40 -6.82 -5.89 -18.08
C ALA A 40 -5.98 -6.65 -17.06
N PHE A 41 -5.15 -7.60 -17.53
CA PHE A 41 -4.28 -8.36 -16.65
C PHE A 41 -3.27 -7.47 -15.90
N PRO A 42 -2.45 -6.63 -16.56
CA PRO A 42 -1.54 -5.74 -15.84
C PRO A 42 -2.27 -4.68 -15.00
N ALA A 43 -3.47 -4.23 -15.38
CA ALA A 43 -4.25 -3.32 -14.56
C ALA A 43 -4.69 -3.96 -13.23
N ILE A 44 -5.23 -5.18 -13.27
CA ILE A 44 -5.61 -5.92 -12.05
C ILE A 44 -4.36 -6.24 -11.22
N ALA A 45 -3.31 -6.78 -11.84
CA ALA A 45 -2.08 -7.12 -11.14
C ALA A 45 -1.45 -5.88 -10.50
N GLY A 46 -1.38 -4.76 -11.21
CA GLY A 46 -0.86 -3.48 -10.71
C GLY A 46 -1.72 -2.93 -9.56
N GLY A 47 -3.05 -3.01 -9.68
CA GLY A 47 -3.97 -2.63 -8.61
C GLY A 47 -3.74 -3.44 -7.33
N LEU A 48 -3.61 -4.76 -7.45
CA LEU A 48 -3.33 -5.64 -6.31
C LEU A 48 -1.94 -5.37 -5.69
N ILE A 49 -0.93 -5.10 -6.51
CA ILE A 49 0.40 -4.71 -6.04
C ILE A 49 0.31 -3.40 -5.25
N LEU A 50 -0.38 -2.39 -5.76
CA LEU A 50 -0.61 -1.13 -5.06
C LEU A 50 -1.29 -1.33 -3.70
N VAL A 51 -2.28 -2.23 -3.63
CA VAL A 51 -2.92 -2.61 -2.36
C VAL A 51 -1.93 -3.18 -1.37
N ALA A 52 -1.12 -4.16 -1.79
CA ALA A 52 -0.11 -4.78 -0.95
C ALA A 52 0.95 -3.77 -0.48
N PHE A 53 1.41 -2.89 -1.37
CA PHE A 53 2.33 -1.80 -1.02
C PHE A 53 1.72 -0.80 -0.04
N GLY A 54 0.43 -0.48 -0.19
CA GLY A 54 -0.30 0.36 0.75
C GLY A 54 -0.23 -0.21 2.17
N SER A 55 -0.63 -1.47 2.33
CA SER A 55 -0.54 -2.18 3.62
C SER A 55 0.88 -2.22 4.18
N MET A 56 1.89 -2.49 3.32
CA MET A 56 3.29 -2.54 3.75
C MET A 56 3.81 -1.19 4.26
N LEU A 57 3.40 -0.08 3.65
CA LEU A 57 3.79 1.26 4.11
C LEU A 57 3.22 1.59 5.49
N ASP A 58 2.00 1.16 5.78
CA ASP A 58 1.41 1.38 7.11
C ASP A 58 2.14 0.55 8.18
N HIS A 59 2.58 -0.67 7.84
CA HIS A 59 3.47 -1.45 8.71
C HIS A 59 4.83 -0.78 8.93
N LEU A 60 5.46 -0.24 7.89
CA LEU A 60 6.73 0.49 8.00
C LEU A 60 6.59 1.77 8.85
N ALA A 61 5.48 2.49 8.70
CA ALA A 61 5.19 3.67 9.51
C ALA A 61 5.06 3.31 11.01
N ALA A 62 4.40 2.19 11.32
CA ALA A 62 4.29 1.69 12.68
C ALA A 62 5.67 1.32 13.27
N ILE A 63 6.51 0.63 12.49
CA ILE A 63 7.88 0.28 12.91
C ILE A 63 8.71 1.55 13.17
N ARG A 64 8.61 2.54 12.28
CA ARG A 64 9.30 3.82 12.44
C ARG A 64 8.86 4.53 13.71
N SER A 65 7.56 4.61 13.98
CA SER A 65 7.04 5.23 15.21
C SER A 65 7.56 4.53 16.47
N ALA A 66 7.63 3.19 16.46
CA ALA A 66 8.17 2.43 17.59
C ALA A 66 9.68 2.67 17.77
N ALA A 67 10.43 2.76 16.66
CA ALA A 67 11.85 3.07 16.69
C ALA A 67 12.14 4.49 17.21
N GLU A 68 11.33 5.48 16.82
CA GLU A 68 11.42 6.86 17.32
C GLU A 68 11.16 6.92 18.84
N GLN A 69 10.14 6.19 19.35
CA GLN A 69 9.91 6.08 20.80
C GLN A 69 11.08 5.43 21.55
N GLN A 70 11.67 4.38 20.98
CA GLN A 70 12.85 3.74 21.60
C GLN A 70 14.05 4.70 21.66
N ALA A 71 14.30 5.45 20.59
CA ALA A 71 15.35 6.45 20.56
C ALA A 71 15.13 7.54 21.63
N GLU A 72 13.89 8.01 21.81
CA GLU A 72 13.54 8.99 22.84
C GLU A 72 13.79 8.46 24.26
N ILE A 73 13.45 7.19 24.53
CA ILE A 73 13.72 6.56 25.83
C ILE A 73 15.23 6.46 26.08
N PHE A 74 16.01 6.06 25.08
CA PHE A 74 17.47 6.01 25.19
C PHE A 74 18.08 7.39 25.46
N GLN A 75 17.59 8.44 24.80
CA GLN A 75 18.02 9.81 25.08
C GLN A 75 17.70 10.22 26.52
N LYS A 76 16.49 9.96 27.02
CA LYS A 76 16.12 10.25 28.42
C LYS A 76 16.99 9.52 29.44
N LEU A 77 17.41 8.29 29.13
CA LEU A 77 18.33 7.53 29.98
C LEU A 77 19.75 8.09 29.97
N LEU A 78 20.22 8.60 28.83
CA LEU A 78 21.52 9.27 28.72
C LEU A 78 21.52 10.62 29.45
N ASP A 79 20.48 11.43 29.27
CA ASP A 79 20.33 12.72 29.96
C ASP A 79 20.23 12.55 31.47
N ARG A 80 19.54 11.51 31.96
CA ARG A 80 19.53 11.17 33.40
C ARG A 80 20.89 10.70 33.92
N ARG A 81 21.77 10.19 33.05
CA ARG A 81 23.12 9.74 33.43
C ARG A 81 24.19 10.83 33.28
N ALA A 82 23.88 11.96 32.65
CA ALA A 82 24.79 13.09 32.62
C ALA A 82 24.93 13.65 34.06
N PRO A 83 26.15 13.66 34.64
CA PRO A 83 26.35 14.24 35.96
C PRO A 83 25.98 15.73 35.92
N PRO A 84 25.48 16.32 37.03
CA PRO A 84 25.27 17.75 37.10
C PRO A 84 26.59 18.43 36.72
N LYS A 85 26.55 19.33 35.74
CA LYS A 85 27.66 20.24 35.48
C LYS A 85 27.89 21.00 36.79
N THR A 86 28.95 20.63 37.49
CA THR A 86 29.47 21.39 38.62
C THR A 86 30.00 22.71 38.06
N GLU A 87 29.18 23.76 38.13
CA GLU A 87 29.65 25.15 38.16
C GLU A 87 29.99 25.54 39.60
#